data_AF-A0A8C4E1Y1-F1
#
_entry.id   AF-A0A8C4E1Y1-F1
#
_cell.length_a   1.000
_cell.length_b   1.000
_cell.length_c   1.000
_cell.angle_alpha   90.00
_cell.angle_beta   90.00
_cell.angle_gamma   90.00
#
_symmetry.space_group_name_H-M   'P 1'
#
loop_
_entity.id
_entity.type
_entity.pdbx_description
1 polymer ?
#
loop_
_entity_poly.entity_id
_entity_poly.type
_entity_poly.pdbx_seq_one_letter_code
_entity_poly.pdbx_strand_id
1 'polypeptide(L)'
;SARHRISFENSEKQPQHIECVVCGDKSSGKHYGQFTCEGCKSFFKRSVRRNLTYTCRANRNCPIDQHHRNQCQYCRLKKCLKVGMRREAVQRGRVPPTQPHHGQFALTNGDPLHCHSYLSGYISLLLRAEPYPTSRYGSQCMQPNNIMGIENICELAARMLFSAVEWARNIPFFPDLQITDQVALLRLTWSELFVLNAAQCSMPLHVAPLLAAAGLHASPMSADRVVAFMDHIRIFQEQVEKLKALHVDSAEYSCLKAIVLFTTDACGLSDVAHVESLQEKSQCALEEYVRSQYPNQPTRFGKLLLRLPSLRTVSSSVIEQLFFVRLVGKTPIETLIRDMLLSGSSFNWPYMSIQ
;
A
#
# COMPACT_ATOMS: atom_id res chain seq x y z
N SER A 1 -85.78 -10.73 -6.29
CA SER A 1 -84.55 -10.10 -6.82
C SER A 1 -84.20 -8.92 -5.93
N ALA A 2 -83.29 -9.09 -4.97
CA ALA A 2 -82.86 -8.03 -4.06
C ALA A 2 -81.35 -8.17 -3.84
N ARG A 3 -80.56 -7.26 -4.43
CA ARG A 3 -79.11 -7.20 -4.24
C ARG A 3 -78.80 -6.33 -3.02
N HIS A 4 -78.29 -6.94 -1.95
CA HIS A 4 -77.67 -6.21 -0.84
C HIS A 4 -76.25 -5.78 -1.26
N ARG A 5 -75.99 -4.47 -1.26
CA ARG A 5 -74.64 -3.87 -1.35
C ARG A 5 -74.04 -3.87 0.04
N ILE A 6 -72.89 -4.52 0.22
CA ILE A 6 -72.04 -4.39 1.40
C ILE A 6 -71.15 -3.16 1.19
N SER A 7 -71.31 -2.15 2.04
CA SER A 7 -70.46 -0.97 2.15
C SER A 7 -69.26 -1.27 3.05
N PHE A 8 -68.05 -1.18 2.51
CA PHE A 8 -66.81 -1.18 3.29
C PHE A 8 -66.52 0.26 3.76
N GLU A 9 -66.58 0.49 5.07
CA GLU A 9 -66.12 1.73 5.71
C GLU A 9 -64.58 1.74 5.76
N ASN A 10 -63.99 2.77 5.17
CA ASN A 10 -62.54 2.98 5.17
C ASN A 10 -62.21 3.95 6.32
N SER A 11 -61.64 3.45 7.42
CA SER A 11 -61.20 4.28 8.55
C SER A 11 -59.91 5.02 8.21
N GLU A 12 -60.01 6.31 7.92
CA GLU A 12 -58.88 7.22 7.73
C GLU A 12 -58.14 7.47 9.08
N LYS A 13 -56.91 6.99 9.20
CA LYS A 13 -56.02 7.28 10.34
C LYS A 13 -55.42 8.68 10.20
N GLN A 14 -55.67 9.56 11.18
CA GLN A 14 -54.99 10.86 11.29
C GLN A 14 -53.46 10.70 11.40
N PRO A 15 -52.66 11.54 10.72
CA PRO A 15 -51.20 11.44 10.76
C PRO A 15 -50.66 11.97 12.10
N GLN A 16 -50.08 11.08 12.91
CA GLN A 16 -49.38 11.42 14.15
C GLN A 16 -48.22 12.41 13.86
N HIS A 17 -48.18 13.52 14.60
CA HIS A 17 -47.11 14.52 14.48
C HIS A 17 -45.83 14.01 15.16
N ILE A 18 -44.94 13.42 14.37
CA ILE A 18 -43.66 12.88 14.86
C ILE A 18 -42.56 13.92 14.70
N GLU A 19 -41.79 14.18 15.76
CA GLU A 19 -40.67 15.11 15.75
C GLU A 19 -39.33 14.43 15.39
N CYS A 20 -38.39 15.22 14.87
CA CYS A 20 -37.05 14.76 14.56
C CYS A 20 -36.24 14.57 15.85
N VAL A 21 -35.83 13.32 16.12
CA VAL A 21 -35.06 12.97 17.34
C VAL A 21 -33.70 13.68 17.44
N VAL A 22 -33.21 14.31 16.36
CA VAL A 22 -31.93 15.05 16.36
C VAL A 22 -32.12 16.52 16.76
N CYS A 23 -33.13 17.20 16.23
CA CYS A 23 -33.22 18.66 16.33
C CYS A 23 -34.61 19.21 16.68
N GLY A 24 -35.61 18.35 16.91
CA GLY A 24 -36.98 18.75 17.26
C GLY A 24 -37.86 19.20 16.08
N ASP A 25 -37.29 19.50 14.92
CA ASP A 25 -38.03 19.88 13.71
C ASP A 25 -38.99 18.77 13.23
N LYS A 26 -40.00 19.10 12.43
CA LYS A 26 -41.01 18.14 11.94
C LYS A 26 -40.35 16.98 11.18
N SER A 27 -40.65 15.75 11.59
CA SER A 27 -40.11 14.55 10.93
C SER A 27 -40.79 14.34 9.57
N SER A 28 -40.00 13.95 8.56
CA SER A 28 -40.53 13.50 7.27
C SER A 28 -40.66 11.97 7.18
N GLY A 29 -40.39 11.25 8.27
CA GLY A 29 -40.43 9.80 8.35
C GLY A 29 -39.15 9.19 8.92
N LYS A 30 -39.02 7.87 8.80
CA LYS A 30 -37.82 7.13 9.22
C LYS A 30 -36.72 7.24 8.17
N HIS A 31 -35.56 7.75 8.57
CA HIS A 31 -34.35 7.81 7.76
C HIS A 31 -33.19 7.21 8.55
N TYR A 32 -32.48 6.26 7.96
CA TYR A 32 -31.32 5.61 8.58
C TYR A 32 -31.63 5.01 9.97
N GLY A 33 -32.84 4.48 10.14
CA GLY A 33 -33.29 3.81 11.37
C GLY A 33 -34.03 4.69 12.37
N GLN A 34 -34.07 6.02 12.19
CA GLN A 34 -34.69 6.95 13.16
C GLN A 34 -35.63 7.96 12.50
N PHE A 35 -36.59 8.50 13.24
CA PHE A 35 -37.47 9.57 12.75
C PHE A 35 -36.73 10.91 12.69
N THR A 36 -36.52 11.44 11.49
CA THR A 36 -35.75 12.69 11.30
C THR A 36 -36.38 13.61 10.26
N CYS A 37 -36.11 14.92 10.38
CA CYS A 37 -36.41 15.89 9.33
C CYS A 37 -35.47 15.72 8.12
N GLU A 38 -35.85 16.28 6.97
CA GLU A 38 -35.03 16.24 5.74
C GLU A 38 -33.65 16.90 5.91
N GLY A 39 -33.54 17.91 6.78
CA GLY A 39 -32.28 18.57 7.09
C GLY A 39 -31.26 17.64 7.76
N CYS A 40 -31.68 16.91 8.79
CA CYS A 40 -30.81 15.97 9.52
C CYS A 40 -30.54 14.69 8.71
N LYS A 41 -31.52 14.19 7.95
CA LYS A 41 -31.33 13.13 6.95
C LYS A 41 -30.22 13.49 5.96
N SER A 42 -30.34 14.65 5.31
CA SER A 42 -29.39 15.08 4.28
C SER A 42 -28.00 15.37 4.86
N PHE A 43 -27.94 15.99 6.04
CA PHE A 43 -26.69 16.20 6.76
C PHE A 43 -25.98 14.88 7.10
N PHE A 44 -26.70 13.90 7.65
CA PHE A 44 -26.15 12.60 7.99
C PHE A 44 -25.68 11.86 6.74
N LYS A 45 -26.48 11.83 5.67
CA LYS A 45 -26.11 11.25 4.37
C LYS A 45 -24.80 11.81 3.83
N ARG A 46 -24.64 13.14 3.80
CA ARG A 46 -23.42 13.79 3.29
C ARG A 46 -22.20 13.50 4.17
N SER A 47 -22.39 13.56 5.49
CA SER A 47 -21.30 13.33 6.45
C SER A 47 -20.77 11.90 6.37
N VAL A 48 -21.67 10.91 6.26
CA VAL A 48 -21.30 9.50 6.13
C VAL A 48 -20.73 9.19 4.74
N ARG A 49 -21.37 9.65 3.65
CA ARG A 49 -20.90 9.35 2.27
C ARG A 49 -19.51 9.91 1.96
N ARG A 50 -19.17 11.07 2.50
CA ARG A 50 -17.86 11.72 2.27
C ARG A 50 -16.86 11.44 3.39
N ASN A 51 -17.21 10.56 4.34
CA ASN A 51 -16.41 10.26 5.54
C ASN A 51 -15.86 11.51 6.24
N LEU A 52 -16.72 12.53 6.42
CA LEU A 52 -16.29 13.83 6.94
C LEU A 52 -16.02 13.75 8.44
N THR A 53 -14.84 14.24 8.83
CA THR A 53 -14.48 14.47 10.23
C THR A 53 -14.64 15.95 10.54
N TYR A 54 -15.45 16.29 11.55
CA TYR A 54 -15.66 17.66 11.98
C TYR A 54 -14.94 17.92 13.30
N THR A 55 -14.56 19.17 13.55
CA THR A 55 -13.97 19.60 14.83
C THR A 55 -14.93 20.57 15.52
N CYS A 56 -15.23 20.34 16.80
CA CYS A 56 -15.96 21.30 17.62
C CYS A 56 -15.01 22.42 18.06
N ARG A 57 -15.45 23.68 17.98
CA ARG A 57 -14.71 24.85 18.46
C ARG A 57 -15.06 25.24 19.91
N ALA A 58 -15.90 24.46 20.57
CA ALA A 58 -16.36 24.65 21.95
C ALA A 58 -16.14 23.35 22.76
N ASN A 59 -16.98 23.08 23.76
CA ASN A 59 -16.86 21.96 24.70
C ASN A 59 -17.42 20.61 24.21
N ARG A 60 -17.58 20.40 22.89
CA ARG A 60 -18.13 19.15 22.30
C ARG A 60 -19.55 18.77 22.79
N ASN A 61 -20.30 19.73 23.33
CA ASN A 61 -21.67 19.58 23.84
C ASN A 61 -22.62 20.71 23.39
N CYS A 62 -22.43 21.24 22.17
CA CYS A 62 -23.30 22.30 21.64
C CYS A 62 -24.76 21.81 21.51
N PRO A 63 -25.75 22.66 21.85
CA PRO A 63 -27.17 22.33 21.67
C PRO A 63 -27.51 22.18 20.19
N ILE A 64 -28.35 21.19 19.87
CA ILE A 64 -28.81 20.91 18.50
C ILE A 64 -30.34 20.96 18.51
N ASP A 65 -30.87 22.10 18.08
CA ASP A 65 -32.28 22.41 17.90
C ASP A 65 -32.55 22.87 16.44
N GLN A 66 -33.80 23.18 16.09
CA GLN A 66 -34.19 23.54 14.73
C GLN A 66 -33.42 24.76 14.18
N HIS A 67 -33.12 25.75 15.03
CA HIS A 67 -32.52 27.02 14.64
C HIS A 67 -30.99 26.96 14.64
N HIS A 68 -30.39 26.24 15.60
CA HIS A 68 -28.95 26.24 15.85
C HIS A 68 -28.22 24.98 15.36
N ARG A 69 -28.93 23.99 14.80
CA ARG A 69 -28.32 22.75 14.27
C ARG A 69 -27.19 22.94 13.26
N ASN A 70 -27.04 24.12 12.64
CA ASN A 70 -25.96 24.40 11.67
C ASN A 70 -24.70 25.02 12.31
N GLN A 71 -24.74 25.45 13.58
CA GLN A 71 -23.61 26.12 14.24
C GLN A 71 -22.44 25.18 14.57
N CYS A 72 -22.71 23.90 14.85
CA CYS A 72 -21.68 22.92 15.15
C CYS A 72 -21.95 21.57 14.46
N GLN A 73 -21.26 21.32 13.36
CA GLN A 73 -21.38 20.07 12.60
C GLN A 73 -20.89 18.85 13.39
N TYR A 74 -19.86 19.00 14.21
CA TYR A 74 -19.37 17.94 15.09
C TYR A 74 -20.45 17.46 16.06
N CYS A 75 -21.04 18.37 16.84
CA CYS A 75 -22.06 18.02 17.83
C CYS A 75 -23.34 17.51 17.15
N ARG A 76 -23.69 18.03 15.98
CA ARG A 76 -24.81 17.51 15.19
C ARG A 76 -24.58 16.07 14.74
N LEU A 77 -23.42 15.75 14.16
CA LEU A 77 -23.10 14.39 13.72
C LEU A 77 -23.00 13.42 14.90
N LYS A 78 -22.37 13.85 16.00
CA LYS A 78 -22.32 13.11 17.26
C LYS A 78 -23.72 12.80 17.77
N LYS A 79 -24.65 13.76 17.74
CA LYS A 79 -26.06 13.55 18.16
C LYS A 79 -26.78 12.60 17.24
N CYS A 80 -26.64 12.71 15.91
CA CYS A 80 -27.20 11.74 14.94
C CYS A 80 -26.82 10.29 15.27
N LEU A 81 -25.55 10.05 15.58
CA LEU A 81 -25.07 8.72 15.95
C LEU A 81 -25.58 8.29 17.33
N LYS A 82 -25.57 9.20 18.30
CA LYS A 82 -26.04 8.95 19.66
C LYS A 82 -27.52 8.52 19.70
N VAL A 83 -28.36 9.11 18.84
CA VAL A 83 -29.78 8.72 18.73
C VAL A 83 -30.00 7.48 17.86
N GLY A 84 -28.94 6.83 17.37
CA GLY A 84 -29.02 5.56 16.67
C GLY A 84 -29.28 5.66 15.16
N MET A 85 -28.93 6.79 14.51
CA MET A 85 -28.87 6.82 13.06
C MET A 85 -27.74 5.92 12.56
N ARG A 86 -28.09 4.95 11.72
CA ARG A 86 -27.23 3.87 11.22
C ARG A 86 -26.39 4.32 10.04
N ARG A 87 -25.05 4.28 10.17
CA ARG A 87 -24.12 4.69 9.09
C ARG A 87 -24.24 3.75 7.89
N GLU A 88 -24.38 2.46 8.17
CA GLU A 88 -24.56 1.37 7.21
C GLU A 88 -25.85 1.50 6.39
N ALA A 89 -26.88 2.18 6.90
CA ALA A 89 -28.11 2.43 6.16
C ALA A 89 -27.96 3.53 5.09
N VAL A 90 -26.83 4.25 5.07
CA VAL A 90 -26.52 5.26 4.05
C VAL A 90 -25.98 4.57 2.80
N GLN A 91 -26.87 4.01 1.99
CA GLN A 91 -26.54 3.42 0.69
C GLN A 91 -25.81 4.46 -0.19
N ARG A 92 -24.69 4.07 -0.81
CA ARG A 92 -24.10 4.84 -1.92
C ARG A 92 -25.14 4.80 -3.05
N GLY A 93 -25.59 5.97 -3.50
CA GLY A 93 -26.67 6.03 -4.49
C GLY A 93 -26.29 5.26 -5.77
N ARG A 94 -27.28 4.90 -6.60
CA ARG A 94 -27.03 4.65 -8.03
C ARG A 94 -26.33 5.91 -8.56
N VAL A 95 -25.03 5.82 -8.80
CA VAL A 95 -24.24 6.89 -9.42
C VAL A 95 -23.42 6.25 -10.55
N PRO A 96 -23.44 6.86 -11.75
CA PRO A 96 -22.62 6.47 -12.91
C PRO A 96 -21.13 6.34 -12.59
N PRO A 97 -20.33 5.69 -13.46
CA PRO A 97 -19.01 5.16 -13.13
C PRO A 97 -18.07 6.29 -12.71
N THR A 98 -17.75 6.38 -11.41
CA THR A 98 -16.53 7.00 -10.90
C THR A 98 -16.34 6.65 -9.41
N GLN A 99 -15.37 5.77 -9.20
CA GLN A 99 -14.52 5.52 -8.03
C GLN A 99 -15.10 5.49 -6.59
N PRO A 100 -14.87 4.38 -5.85
CA PRO A 100 -15.01 4.31 -4.40
C PRO A 100 -13.65 4.27 -3.66
N HIS A 101 -13.55 5.01 -2.55
CA HIS A 101 -12.61 4.70 -1.46
C HIS A 101 -13.29 3.91 -0.32
N HIS A 102 -12.44 3.13 0.33
CA HIS A 102 -12.51 2.01 1.28
C HIS A 102 -13.56 1.91 2.39
N GLY A 103 -13.81 0.65 2.77
CA GLY A 103 -13.90 0.26 4.19
C GLY A 103 -15.01 -0.73 4.56
N GLN A 104 -14.97 -1.99 4.09
CA GLN A 104 -15.52 -3.17 4.78
C GLN A 104 -15.20 -4.44 3.97
N PHE A 105 -14.40 -5.33 4.55
CA PHE A 105 -14.04 -6.62 3.98
C PHE A 105 -14.97 -7.70 4.57
N ALA A 106 -15.89 -8.18 3.74
CA ALA A 106 -16.52 -9.47 3.93
C ALA A 106 -16.09 -10.34 2.74
N LEU A 107 -15.31 -11.38 3.02
CA LEU A 107 -15.12 -12.51 2.11
C LEU A 107 -16.44 -13.30 2.11
N THR A 108 -17.43 -12.78 1.39
CA THR A 108 -18.64 -13.54 1.07
C THR A 108 -18.76 -13.62 -0.44
N ASN A 109 -18.76 -14.85 -0.95
CA ASN A 109 -19.06 -15.23 -2.33
C ASN A 109 -20.09 -14.28 -2.95
N GLY A 110 -19.64 -13.39 -3.84
CA GLY A 110 -20.50 -12.37 -4.44
C GLY A 110 -19.79 -11.55 -5.51
N ASP A 111 -20.14 -11.84 -6.76
CA ASP A 111 -19.93 -11.08 -8.00
C ASP A 111 -18.47 -10.64 -8.34
N PRO A 112 -17.80 -11.30 -9.32
CA PRO A 112 -16.40 -11.02 -9.70
C PRO A 112 -16.09 -9.53 -9.90
N LEU A 113 -17.04 -8.77 -10.44
CA LEU A 113 -16.92 -7.36 -10.85
C LEU A 113 -16.51 -6.39 -9.73
N HIS A 114 -16.90 -6.63 -8.46
CA HIS A 114 -16.53 -5.74 -7.34
C HIS A 114 -15.13 -6.03 -6.78
N CYS A 115 -14.65 -7.27 -6.90
CA CYS A 115 -13.30 -7.66 -6.51
C CYS A 115 -12.25 -6.99 -7.41
N HIS A 116 -12.51 -6.97 -8.73
CA HIS A 116 -11.64 -6.34 -9.73
C HIS A 116 -11.32 -4.87 -9.42
N SER A 117 -12.32 -4.08 -9.01
CA SER A 117 -12.11 -2.64 -8.71
C SER A 117 -11.29 -2.42 -7.45
N TYR A 118 -11.40 -3.29 -6.45
CA TYR A 118 -10.67 -3.16 -5.19
C TYR A 118 -9.18 -3.47 -5.38
N LEU A 119 -8.86 -4.56 -6.09
CA LEU A 119 -7.48 -4.97 -6.34
C LEU A 119 -6.75 -3.98 -7.26
N SER A 120 -7.43 -3.44 -8.28
CA SER A 120 -6.89 -2.35 -9.11
C SER A 120 -6.59 -1.08 -8.28
N GLY A 121 -7.45 -0.74 -7.33
CA GLY A 121 -7.23 0.36 -6.39
C GLY A 121 -6.02 0.10 -5.48
N TYR A 122 -5.86 -1.13 -4.98
CA TYR A 122 -4.70 -1.53 -4.20
C TYR A 122 -3.39 -1.37 -4.99
N ILE A 123 -3.32 -1.87 -6.22
CA ILE A 123 -2.14 -1.70 -7.10
C ILE A 123 -1.84 -0.22 -7.35
N SER A 124 -2.88 0.59 -7.56
CA SER A 124 -2.72 2.04 -7.74
C SER A 124 -2.10 2.70 -6.50
N LEU A 125 -2.45 2.25 -5.29
CA LEU A 125 -1.82 2.73 -4.06
C LEU A 125 -0.36 2.28 -3.96
N LEU A 126 -0.05 1.02 -4.32
CA LEU A 126 1.34 0.53 -4.33
C LEU A 126 2.22 1.34 -5.29
N LEU A 127 1.71 1.66 -6.48
CA LEU A 127 2.41 2.48 -7.48
C LEU A 127 2.63 3.93 -7.01
N ARG A 128 1.69 4.49 -6.25
CA ARG A 128 1.79 5.86 -5.72
C ARG A 128 2.77 5.97 -4.55
N ALA A 129 3.07 4.86 -3.88
CA ALA A 129 4.04 4.80 -2.79
C ALA A 129 5.50 4.84 -3.28
N GLU A 130 5.75 4.69 -4.59
CA GLU A 130 7.10 4.76 -5.15
C GLU A 130 7.69 6.17 -4.98
N PRO A 131 8.79 6.33 -4.22
CA PRO A 131 9.30 7.65 -3.85
C PRO A 131 10.02 8.36 -5.00
N TYR A 132 10.50 7.61 -6.01
CA TYR A 132 11.20 8.15 -7.17
C TYR A 132 10.63 7.58 -8.47
N PRO A 133 10.31 8.42 -9.47
CA PRO A 133 9.93 7.94 -10.79
C PRO A 133 11.07 7.12 -11.43
N THR A 134 10.76 5.98 -12.05
CA THR A 134 11.73 5.11 -12.75
C THR A 134 12.59 5.87 -13.77
N SER A 135 12.04 6.96 -14.35
CA SER A 135 12.76 7.84 -15.29
C SER A 135 13.97 8.55 -14.70
N ARG A 136 13.99 8.85 -13.39
CA ARG A 136 15.17 9.46 -12.76
C ARG A 136 16.36 8.51 -12.68
N TYR A 137 16.10 7.20 -12.58
CA TYR A 137 17.15 6.18 -12.61
C TYR A 137 17.66 5.96 -14.04
N GLY A 138 16.75 5.89 -15.02
CA GLY A 138 17.05 5.69 -16.44
C GLY A 138 17.85 6.82 -17.09
N SER A 139 17.59 8.07 -16.71
CA SER A 139 18.22 9.24 -17.36
C SER A 139 19.73 9.34 -17.11
N GLN A 140 20.21 8.81 -15.99
CA GLN A 140 21.63 8.80 -15.62
C GLN A 140 22.39 7.57 -16.16
N CYS A 141 21.70 6.45 -16.41
CA CYS A 141 22.33 5.21 -16.89
C CYS A 141 22.31 5.02 -18.42
N MET A 142 21.51 5.79 -19.16
CA MET A 142 21.32 5.65 -20.62
C MET A 142 22.28 6.47 -21.49
N GLN A 143 23.50 6.77 -21.02
CA GLN A 143 24.55 7.31 -21.89
C GLN A 143 25.47 6.17 -22.37
N PRO A 144 25.41 5.77 -23.64
CA PRO A 144 26.02 4.53 -24.14
C PRO A 144 27.56 4.48 -24.07
N ASN A 145 28.22 5.60 -23.74
CA ASN A 145 29.68 5.72 -23.65
C ASN A 145 30.23 6.05 -22.24
N ASN A 146 29.39 6.20 -21.21
CA ASN A 146 29.87 6.47 -19.85
C ASN A 146 29.68 5.25 -18.95
N ILE A 147 30.78 4.53 -18.70
CA ILE A 147 30.87 3.62 -17.57
C ILE A 147 30.60 4.46 -16.31
N MET A 148 29.47 4.24 -15.63
CA MET A 148 29.20 4.91 -14.37
C MET A 148 30.37 4.66 -13.40
N GLY A 149 30.93 5.74 -12.85
CA GLY A 149 31.95 5.64 -11.82
C GLY A 149 31.42 4.85 -10.61
N ILE A 150 32.33 4.16 -9.92
CA ILE A 150 32.00 3.27 -8.80
C ILE A 150 31.19 3.98 -7.70
N GLU A 151 31.53 5.24 -7.42
CA GLU A 151 30.85 6.05 -6.41
C GLU A 151 29.38 6.28 -6.78
N ASN A 152 29.10 6.48 -8.07
CA ASN A 152 27.73 6.63 -8.58
C ASN A 152 26.94 5.31 -8.48
N ILE A 153 27.60 4.15 -8.55
CA ILE A 153 26.96 2.82 -8.39
C ILE A 153 26.60 2.57 -6.93
N CYS A 154 27.52 2.84 -5.99
CA CYS A 154 27.27 2.72 -4.55
C CYS A 154 26.19 3.72 -4.09
N GLU A 155 26.23 4.97 -4.56
CA GLU A 155 25.19 5.95 -4.27
C GLU A 155 23.81 5.50 -4.80
N LEU A 156 23.77 4.99 -6.04
CA LEU A 156 22.55 4.42 -6.62
C LEU A 156 22.01 3.27 -5.76
N ALA A 157 22.88 2.36 -5.31
CA ALA A 157 22.49 1.27 -4.41
C ALA A 157 21.92 1.80 -3.09
N ALA A 158 22.56 2.80 -2.48
CA ALA A 158 22.04 3.43 -1.25
C ALA A 158 20.66 4.06 -1.47
N ARG A 159 20.45 4.75 -2.60
CA ARG A 159 19.16 5.32 -2.97
C ARG A 159 18.09 4.25 -3.17
N MET A 160 18.44 3.10 -3.74
CA MET A 160 17.51 1.99 -3.92
C MET A 160 17.15 1.30 -2.60
N LEU A 161 18.09 1.17 -1.67
CA LEU A 161 17.81 0.66 -0.32
C LEU A 161 16.87 1.62 0.42
N PHE A 162 17.18 2.92 0.42
CA PHE A 162 16.30 3.94 1.00
C PHE A 162 14.92 3.93 0.34
N SER A 163 14.87 3.83 -0.99
CA SER A 163 13.63 3.73 -1.76
C SER A 163 12.78 2.53 -1.34
N ALA A 164 13.39 1.37 -1.05
CA ALA A 164 12.65 0.19 -0.56
C ALA A 164 12.00 0.44 0.80
N VAL A 165 12.74 1.02 1.74
CA VAL A 165 12.24 1.33 3.08
C VAL A 165 11.17 2.42 3.03
N GLU A 166 11.40 3.49 2.28
CA GLU A 166 10.42 4.57 2.06
C GLU A 166 9.15 4.05 1.40
N TRP A 167 9.27 3.22 0.37
CA TRP A 167 8.12 2.59 -0.28
C TRP A 167 7.30 1.78 0.73
N ALA A 168 7.93 0.91 1.52
CA ALA A 168 7.24 0.11 2.54
C ALA A 168 6.46 0.98 3.55
N ARG A 169 7.02 2.13 3.95
CA ARG A 169 6.32 3.08 4.85
C ARG A 169 5.10 3.77 4.24
N ASN A 170 4.96 3.76 2.92
CA ASN A 170 3.91 4.48 2.22
C ASN A 170 2.88 3.57 1.53
N ILE A 171 3.09 2.25 1.52
CA ILE A 171 2.09 1.30 0.99
C ILE A 171 0.93 1.08 1.99
N PRO A 172 -0.24 0.60 1.52
CA PRO A 172 -1.34 0.25 2.40
C PRO A 172 -0.97 -0.85 3.40
N PHE A 173 -1.57 -0.79 4.60
CA PHE A 173 -1.49 -1.79 5.69
C PHE A 173 -0.14 -1.89 6.41
N PHE A 174 1.00 -1.74 5.72
CA PHE A 174 2.31 -1.85 6.36
C PHE A 174 2.51 -0.86 7.53
N PRO A 175 2.13 0.43 7.42
CA PRO A 175 2.27 1.38 8.53
C PRO A 175 1.38 1.07 9.74
N ASP A 176 0.33 0.29 9.54
CA ASP A 176 -0.62 -0.12 10.58
C ASP A 176 -0.13 -1.35 11.37
N LEU A 177 0.90 -2.06 10.87
CA LEU A 177 1.53 -3.18 11.57
C LEU A 177 2.30 -2.69 12.80
N GLN A 178 2.53 -3.58 13.77
CA GLN A 178 3.39 -3.26 14.90
C GLN A 178 4.80 -2.92 14.41
N ILE A 179 5.46 -1.96 15.07
CA ILE A 179 6.80 -1.52 14.64
C ILE A 179 7.82 -2.67 14.69
N THR A 180 7.65 -3.60 15.63
CA THR A 180 8.45 -4.83 15.74
C THR A 180 8.30 -5.70 14.49
N ASP A 181 7.06 -5.88 14.02
CA ASP A 181 6.74 -6.65 12.82
C ASP A 181 7.28 -5.94 11.57
N GLN A 182 7.10 -4.62 11.47
CA GLN A 182 7.65 -3.83 10.36
C GLN A 182 9.18 -3.98 10.25
N VAL A 183 9.90 -3.90 11.37
CA VAL A 183 11.35 -4.10 11.42
C VAL A 183 11.72 -5.54 11.05
N ALA A 184 11.02 -6.54 11.58
CA ALA A 184 11.29 -7.95 11.30
C ALA A 184 11.12 -8.29 9.81
N LEU A 185 10.03 -7.83 9.19
CA LEU A 185 9.74 -8.03 7.78
C LEU A 185 10.82 -7.38 6.90
N LEU A 186 11.15 -6.11 7.14
CA LEU A 186 12.17 -5.41 6.34
C LEU A 186 13.56 -6.02 6.53
N ARG A 187 13.95 -6.38 7.75
CA ARG A 187 15.25 -7.03 8.00
C ARG A 187 15.40 -8.37 7.29
N LEU A 188 14.32 -9.14 7.16
CA LEU A 188 14.36 -10.41 6.45
C LEU A 188 14.42 -10.19 4.92
N THR A 189 13.68 -9.21 4.40
CA THR A 189 13.34 -9.14 2.98
C THR A 189 14.12 -8.07 2.19
N TRP A 190 14.95 -7.27 2.85
CA TRP A 190 15.60 -6.11 2.20
C TRP A 190 16.45 -6.47 0.98
N SER A 191 17.14 -7.62 1.01
CA SER A 191 17.99 -8.07 -0.09
C SER A 191 17.15 -8.44 -1.31
N GLU A 192 16.03 -9.13 -1.11
CA GLU A 192 15.08 -9.48 -2.19
C GLU A 192 14.46 -8.21 -2.79
N LEU A 193 14.04 -7.26 -1.94
CA LEU A 193 13.54 -5.94 -2.38
C LEU A 193 14.60 -5.15 -3.15
N PHE A 194 15.86 -5.23 -2.72
CA PHE A 194 16.98 -4.59 -3.40
C PHE A 194 17.19 -5.17 -4.82
N VAL A 195 17.15 -6.50 -4.97
CA VAL A 195 17.26 -7.15 -6.29
C VAL A 195 16.11 -6.74 -7.22
N LEU A 196 14.88 -6.68 -6.71
CA LEU A 196 13.73 -6.19 -7.49
C LEU A 196 13.92 -4.73 -7.93
N ASN A 197 14.38 -3.85 -7.02
CA ASN A 197 14.70 -2.47 -7.37
C ASN A 197 15.83 -2.39 -8.40
N ALA A 198 16.85 -3.25 -8.30
CA ALA A 198 18.00 -3.25 -9.22
C ALA A 198 17.57 -3.60 -10.64
N ALA A 199 16.69 -4.59 -10.78
CA ALA A 199 16.09 -4.96 -12.04
C ALA A 199 15.20 -3.84 -12.60
N GLN A 200 14.31 -3.28 -11.78
CA GLN A 200 13.40 -2.21 -12.18
C GLN A 200 14.13 -0.93 -12.60
N CYS A 201 15.22 -0.57 -11.92
CA CYS A 201 16.03 0.61 -12.21
C CYS A 201 17.05 0.37 -13.33
N SER A 202 17.16 -0.87 -13.85
CA SER A 202 18.19 -1.27 -14.81
C SER A 202 19.61 -0.93 -14.33
N MET A 203 19.90 -1.31 -13.09
CA MET A 203 21.20 -1.07 -12.46
C MET A 203 22.33 -1.67 -13.30
N PRO A 204 23.41 -0.91 -13.62
CA PRO A 204 24.55 -1.42 -14.36
C PRO A 204 25.39 -2.31 -13.45
N LEU A 205 25.42 -3.61 -13.75
CA LEU A 205 26.11 -4.62 -12.93
C LEU A 205 27.41 -5.08 -13.59
N HIS A 206 28.27 -4.19 -14.09
CA HIS A 206 29.51 -4.62 -14.75
C HIS A 206 30.54 -5.17 -13.74
N VAL A 207 31.19 -6.28 -14.09
CA VAL A 207 32.13 -7.00 -13.20
C VAL A 207 33.29 -6.11 -12.73
N ALA A 208 33.93 -5.37 -13.65
CA ALA A 208 35.12 -4.57 -13.32
C ALA A 208 34.83 -3.43 -12.30
N PRO A 209 33.80 -2.58 -12.48
CA PRO A 209 33.42 -1.60 -11.46
C PRO A 209 33.04 -2.22 -10.11
N LEU A 210 32.34 -3.35 -10.11
CA LEU A 210 31.93 -4.03 -8.88
C LEU A 210 33.10 -4.66 -8.12
N LEU A 211 34.06 -5.26 -8.83
CA LEU A 211 35.30 -5.75 -8.22
C LEU A 211 36.09 -4.60 -7.60
N ALA A 212 36.19 -3.47 -8.29
CA ALA A 212 36.86 -2.29 -7.75
C ALA A 212 36.09 -1.68 -6.55
N ALA A 213 34.75 -1.71 -6.56
CA ALA A 213 33.90 -1.29 -5.44
C ALA A 213 34.11 -2.13 -4.17
N ALA A 214 34.34 -3.43 -4.32
CA ALA A 214 34.58 -4.36 -3.23
C ALA A 214 35.97 -4.21 -2.57
N GLY A 215 36.78 -3.24 -3.00
CA GLY A 215 38.06 -2.93 -2.37
C GLY A 215 39.23 -3.82 -2.79
N LEU A 216 39.12 -4.50 -3.95
CA LEU A 216 40.16 -5.42 -4.44
C LEU A 216 41.52 -4.75 -4.76
N HIS A 217 41.59 -3.42 -4.79
CA HIS A 217 42.87 -2.70 -4.94
C HIS A 217 43.62 -2.45 -3.63
N ALA A 218 42.99 -2.68 -2.46
CA ALA A 218 43.57 -2.30 -1.16
C ALA A 218 44.39 -3.42 -0.49
N SER A 219 44.21 -4.68 -0.88
CA SER A 219 45.00 -5.84 -0.41
C SER A 219 44.90 -6.99 -1.41
N PRO A 220 45.98 -7.72 -1.71
CA PRO A 220 45.90 -8.88 -2.59
C PRO A 220 44.97 -9.93 -1.98
N MET A 221 43.87 -10.24 -2.67
CA MET A 221 43.00 -11.37 -2.33
C MET A 221 43.58 -12.65 -2.94
N SER A 222 43.30 -13.81 -2.33
CA SER A 222 43.59 -15.09 -2.98
C SER A 222 42.75 -15.25 -4.25
N ALA A 223 43.28 -15.96 -5.23
CA ALA A 223 42.57 -16.24 -6.49
C ALA A 223 41.19 -16.86 -6.23
N ASP A 224 41.07 -17.76 -5.25
CA ASP A 224 39.81 -18.40 -4.87
C ASP A 224 38.75 -17.39 -4.43
N ARG A 225 39.14 -16.35 -3.67
CA ARG A 225 38.20 -15.31 -3.24
C ARG A 225 37.74 -14.44 -4.41
N VAL A 226 38.63 -14.15 -5.37
CA VAL A 226 38.25 -13.41 -6.58
C VAL A 226 37.25 -14.21 -7.42
N VAL A 227 37.49 -15.51 -7.61
CA VAL A 227 36.59 -16.40 -8.34
C VAL A 227 35.22 -16.49 -7.67
N ALA A 228 35.18 -16.70 -6.35
CA ALA A 228 33.92 -16.72 -5.59
C ALA A 228 33.14 -15.39 -5.74
N PHE A 229 33.85 -14.26 -5.70
CA PHE A 229 33.22 -12.95 -5.87
C PHE A 229 32.67 -12.72 -7.28
N MET A 230 33.40 -13.15 -8.30
CA MET A 230 32.90 -13.12 -9.69
C MET A 230 31.66 -13.99 -9.87
N ASP A 231 31.60 -15.17 -9.23
CA ASP A 231 30.42 -16.03 -9.27
C ASP A 231 29.21 -15.36 -8.61
N HIS A 232 29.42 -14.68 -7.48
CA HIS A 232 28.38 -13.90 -6.82
C HIS A 232 27.85 -12.75 -7.70
N ILE A 233 28.73 -12.02 -8.39
CA ILE A 233 28.32 -10.98 -9.36
C ILE A 233 27.49 -11.62 -10.48
N ARG A 234 27.94 -12.77 -11.01
CA ARG A 234 27.26 -13.49 -12.09
C ARG A 234 25.85 -13.93 -11.67
N ILE A 235 25.69 -14.50 -10.48
CA ILE A 235 24.39 -14.91 -9.94
C ILE A 235 23.46 -13.69 -9.82
N PHE A 236 23.96 -12.57 -9.32
CA PHE A 236 23.15 -11.35 -9.20
C PHE A 236 22.73 -10.79 -10.56
N GLN A 237 23.67 -10.67 -11.51
CA GLN A 237 23.38 -10.29 -12.90
C GLN A 237 22.32 -11.20 -13.50
N GLU A 238 22.44 -12.52 -13.33
CA GLU A 238 21.52 -13.50 -13.89
C GLU A 238 20.09 -13.32 -13.36
N GLN A 239 19.91 -13.04 -12.06
CA GLN A 239 18.57 -12.79 -11.51
C GLN A 239 17.96 -11.50 -12.07
N VAL A 240 18.75 -10.45 -12.20
CA VAL A 240 18.30 -9.17 -12.78
C VAL A 240 17.91 -9.34 -14.25
N GLU A 241 18.72 -10.03 -15.05
CA GLU A 241 18.43 -10.26 -16.47
C GLU A 241 17.22 -11.17 -16.68
N LYS A 242 16.99 -12.18 -15.82
CA LYS A 242 15.77 -13.01 -15.87
C LYS A 242 14.50 -12.21 -15.61
N LEU A 243 14.54 -11.22 -14.71
CA LEU A 243 13.43 -10.30 -14.49
C LEU A 243 13.22 -9.38 -15.71
N LYS A 244 14.29 -8.81 -16.27
CA LYS A 244 14.22 -7.97 -17.47
C LYS A 244 13.67 -8.72 -18.69
N ALA A 245 14.07 -9.97 -18.88
CA ALA A 245 13.62 -10.83 -19.97
C ALA A 245 12.12 -11.15 -19.92
N LEU A 246 11.50 -11.09 -18.72
CA LEU A 246 10.05 -11.22 -18.57
C LEU A 246 9.31 -9.92 -18.92
N HIS A 247 10.02 -8.81 -19.14
CA HIS A 247 9.45 -7.48 -19.30
C HIS A 247 8.47 -7.16 -18.17
N VAL A 248 8.93 -7.33 -16.93
CA VAL A 248 8.12 -7.01 -15.75
C VAL A 248 7.81 -5.51 -15.74
N ASP A 249 6.54 -5.16 -15.66
CA ASP A 249 6.11 -3.76 -15.61
C ASP A 249 6.08 -3.20 -14.18
N SER A 250 5.78 -1.90 -14.03
CA SER A 250 5.77 -1.23 -12.73
C SER A 250 4.73 -1.79 -11.75
N ALA A 251 3.56 -2.20 -12.23
CA ALA A 251 2.50 -2.72 -11.38
C ALA A 251 2.86 -4.13 -10.89
N GLU A 252 3.43 -4.94 -11.76
CA GLU A 252 3.94 -6.27 -11.42
C GLU A 252 5.09 -6.18 -10.41
N TYR A 253 6.07 -5.30 -10.63
CA TYR A 253 7.14 -5.04 -9.64
C TYR A 253 6.56 -4.63 -8.29
N SER A 254 5.57 -3.72 -8.27
CA SER A 254 4.93 -3.26 -7.04
C SER A 254 4.26 -4.42 -6.28
N CYS A 255 3.58 -5.32 -7.00
CA CYS A 255 2.97 -6.49 -6.40
C CYS A 255 4.01 -7.51 -5.92
N LEU A 256 5.06 -7.78 -6.70
CA LEU A 256 6.15 -8.69 -6.30
C LEU A 256 6.85 -8.20 -5.04
N LYS A 257 7.13 -6.89 -4.94
CA LYS A 257 7.67 -6.28 -3.71
C LYS A 257 6.74 -6.50 -2.52
N ALA A 258 5.43 -6.33 -2.70
CA ALA A 258 4.45 -6.53 -1.62
C ALA A 258 4.37 -8.00 -1.19
N ILE A 259 4.41 -8.95 -2.12
CA ILE A 259 4.42 -10.39 -1.83
C ILE A 259 5.68 -10.79 -1.05
N VAL A 260 6.84 -10.26 -1.45
CA VAL A 260 8.12 -10.46 -0.75
C VAL A 260 8.07 -9.87 0.65
N LEU A 261 7.60 -8.63 0.78
CA LEU A 261 7.58 -7.89 2.04
C LEU A 261 6.65 -8.53 3.07
N PHE A 262 5.42 -8.89 2.67
CA PHE A 262 4.45 -9.53 3.56
C PHE A 262 4.72 -11.04 3.65
N THR A 263 5.84 -11.44 4.24
CA THR A 263 6.18 -12.85 4.45
C THR A 263 5.90 -13.30 5.87
N THR A 264 5.37 -14.51 6.02
CA THR A 264 5.19 -15.17 7.32
C THR A 264 6.48 -15.79 7.86
N ASP A 265 7.55 -15.84 7.05
CA ASP A 265 8.86 -16.37 7.42
C ASP A 265 9.60 -15.50 8.46
N ALA A 266 9.15 -14.26 8.70
CA ALA A 266 9.79 -13.35 9.63
C ALA A 266 9.61 -13.83 11.09
N CYS A 267 10.73 -13.88 11.83
CA CYS A 267 10.71 -14.34 13.22
C CYS A 267 10.07 -13.28 14.15
N GLY A 268 9.18 -13.73 15.04
CA GLY A 268 8.61 -12.89 16.09
C GLY A 268 7.46 -11.98 15.66
N LEU A 269 6.79 -12.31 14.55
CA LEU A 269 5.57 -11.60 14.12
C LEU A 269 4.46 -11.72 15.16
N SER A 270 3.79 -10.59 15.41
CA SER A 270 2.73 -10.49 16.40
C SER A 270 1.41 -11.10 15.90
N ASP A 271 1.09 -10.94 14.62
CA ASP A 271 -0.10 -11.49 13.96
C ASP A 271 0.24 -12.09 12.60
N VAL A 272 0.68 -13.36 12.62
CA VAL A 272 1.08 -14.10 11.41
C VAL A 272 -0.08 -14.23 10.41
N ALA A 273 -1.30 -14.47 10.90
CA ALA A 273 -2.47 -14.64 10.06
C ALA A 273 -2.84 -13.33 9.33
N HIS A 274 -2.67 -12.18 10.00
CA HIS A 274 -2.86 -10.91 9.33
C HIS A 274 -1.82 -10.70 8.22
N VAL A 275 -0.53 -10.97 8.48
CA VAL A 275 0.54 -10.85 7.47
C VAL A 275 0.28 -11.78 6.28
N GLU A 276 -0.11 -13.02 6.53
CA GLU A 276 -0.50 -13.99 5.49
C GLU A 276 -1.63 -13.44 4.61
N SER A 277 -2.68 -12.87 5.22
CA SER A 277 -3.79 -12.27 4.47
C SER A 277 -3.38 -11.07 3.59
N LEU A 278 -2.34 -10.33 3.98
CA LEU A 278 -1.77 -9.24 3.17
C LEU A 278 -0.95 -9.78 2.00
N GLN A 279 -0.25 -10.91 2.20
CA GLN A 279 0.47 -11.61 1.15
C GLN A 279 -0.51 -12.16 0.09
N GLU A 280 -1.53 -12.89 0.52
CA GLU A 280 -2.57 -13.44 -0.35
C GLU A 280 -3.27 -12.35 -1.16
N LYS A 281 -3.62 -11.23 -0.51
CA LYS A 281 -4.19 -10.07 -1.19
C LYS A 281 -3.28 -9.53 -2.30
N SER A 282 -1.97 -9.51 -2.06
CA SER A 282 -0.98 -9.07 -3.05
C SER A 282 -0.84 -10.05 -4.21
N GLN A 283 -0.94 -11.36 -3.94
CA GLN A 283 -0.98 -12.40 -4.97
C GLN A 283 -2.25 -12.32 -5.82
N CYS A 284 -3.43 -12.19 -5.20
CA CYS A 284 -4.69 -12.01 -5.91
C CYS A 284 -4.68 -10.76 -6.78
N ALA A 285 -4.12 -9.65 -6.29
CA ALA A 285 -3.97 -8.43 -7.07
C ALA A 285 -3.09 -8.64 -8.30
N LEU A 286 -1.95 -9.31 -8.15
CA LEU A 286 -1.05 -9.63 -9.26
C LEU A 286 -1.72 -10.55 -10.28
N GLU A 287 -2.36 -11.63 -9.82
CA GLU A 287 -3.05 -12.59 -10.68
C GLU A 287 -4.11 -11.89 -11.53
N GLU A 288 -4.90 -11.03 -10.89
CA GLU A 288 -5.94 -10.25 -11.54
C GLU A 288 -5.38 -9.29 -12.58
N TYR A 289 -4.36 -8.53 -12.19
CA TYR A 289 -3.69 -7.60 -13.08
C TYR A 289 -3.14 -8.31 -14.32
N VAL A 290 -2.43 -9.42 -14.12
CA VAL A 290 -1.86 -10.22 -15.22
C VAL A 290 -2.95 -10.74 -16.15
N ARG A 291 -4.05 -11.28 -15.59
CA ARG A 291 -5.15 -11.81 -16.39
C ARG A 291 -5.81 -10.73 -17.25
N SER A 292 -5.93 -9.51 -16.71
CA SER A 292 -6.53 -8.36 -17.40
C SER A 292 -5.59 -7.72 -18.43
N GLN A 293 -4.32 -7.49 -18.09
CA GLN A 293 -3.38 -6.75 -18.94
C GLN A 293 -2.64 -7.65 -19.94
N TYR A 294 -2.46 -8.92 -19.62
CA TYR A 294 -1.75 -9.89 -20.45
C TYR A 294 -2.60 -11.12 -20.76
N PRO A 295 -3.80 -10.98 -21.37
CA PRO A 295 -4.70 -12.11 -21.64
C PRO A 295 -4.08 -13.16 -22.56
N ASN A 296 -3.10 -12.77 -23.38
CA ASN A 296 -2.37 -13.67 -24.28
C ASN A 296 -1.20 -14.41 -23.61
N GLN A 297 -0.93 -14.18 -22.31
CA GLN A 297 0.16 -14.82 -21.56
C GLN A 297 -0.40 -15.54 -20.31
N PRO A 298 -1.16 -16.63 -20.45
CA PRO A 298 -1.85 -17.28 -19.33
C PRO A 298 -0.88 -17.84 -18.26
N THR A 299 0.39 -18.08 -18.61
CA THR A 299 1.41 -18.58 -17.68
C THR A 299 2.21 -17.47 -16.99
N ARG A 300 1.95 -16.19 -17.30
CA ARG A 300 2.75 -15.06 -16.80
C ARG A 300 2.73 -14.95 -15.28
N PHE A 301 1.57 -15.10 -14.64
CA PHE A 301 1.44 -15.07 -13.19
C PHE A 301 2.37 -16.10 -12.52
N GLY A 302 2.31 -17.36 -12.97
CA GLY A 302 3.20 -18.41 -12.47
C GLY A 302 4.68 -18.12 -12.74
N LYS A 303 5.03 -17.61 -13.92
CA LYS A 303 6.42 -17.23 -14.24
C LYS A 303 6.97 -16.14 -13.32
N LEU A 304 6.14 -15.15 -12.98
CA LEU A 304 6.48 -14.07 -12.05
C LEU A 304 6.70 -14.61 -10.64
N LEU A 305 5.77 -15.42 -10.12
CA LEU A 305 5.92 -16.03 -8.78
C LEU A 305 7.16 -16.95 -8.69
N LEU A 306 7.47 -17.69 -9.75
CA LEU A 306 8.67 -18.53 -9.81
C LEU A 306 9.99 -17.72 -9.83
N ARG A 307 9.94 -16.38 -9.96
CA ARG A 307 11.13 -15.55 -9.74
C ARG A 307 11.43 -15.36 -8.26
N LEU A 308 10.42 -15.36 -7.39
CA LEU A 308 10.59 -15.05 -5.96
C LEU A 308 11.60 -15.98 -5.25
N PRO A 309 11.52 -17.32 -5.38
CA PRO A 309 12.52 -18.20 -4.75
C PRO A 309 13.93 -17.97 -5.29
N SER A 310 14.05 -17.53 -6.55
CA SER A 310 15.37 -17.28 -7.17
C SER A 310 16.03 -16.01 -6.62
N LEU A 311 15.27 -15.05 -6.08
CA LEU A 311 15.82 -13.83 -5.46
C LEU A 311 16.72 -14.17 -4.27
N ARG A 312 16.33 -15.19 -3.49
CA ARG A 312 17.08 -15.69 -2.32
C ARG A 312 18.45 -16.28 -2.65
N THR A 313 18.73 -16.58 -3.93
CA THR A 313 20.05 -17.03 -4.37
C THR A 313 21.10 -15.92 -4.32
N VAL A 314 20.66 -14.66 -4.31
CA VAL A 314 21.54 -13.50 -4.10
C VAL A 314 21.61 -13.21 -2.60
N SER A 315 22.73 -13.57 -1.98
CA SER A 315 22.93 -13.37 -0.54
C SER A 315 22.90 -11.89 -0.15
N SER A 316 22.27 -11.57 0.98
CA SER A 316 22.34 -10.22 1.58
C SER A 316 23.79 -9.80 1.83
N SER A 317 24.62 -10.70 2.35
CA SER A 317 26.06 -10.44 2.60
C SER A 317 26.83 -10.08 1.34
N VAL A 318 26.44 -10.62 0.19
CA VAL A 318 27.06 -10.30 -1.11
C VAL A 318 26.66 -8.88 -1.54
N ILE A 319 25.38 -8.53 -1.40
CA ILE A 319 24.90 -7.18 -1.70
C ILE A 319 25.62 -6.15 -0.79
N GLU A 320 25.78 -6.46 0.50
CA GLU A 320 26.54 -5.62 1.43
C GLU A 320 27.98 -5.39 0.97
N GLN A 321 28.68 -6.47 0.61
CA GLN A 321 30.07 -6.41 0.13
C GLN A 321 30.22 -5.64 -1.17
N LEU A 322 29.28 -5.82 -2.10
CA LEU A 322 29.33 -5.16 -3.41
C LEU A 322 29.07 -3.66 -3.33
N PHE A 323 28.13 -3.22 -2.50
CA PHE A 323 27.61 -1.86 -2.59
C PHE A 323 27.79 -1.02 -1.33
N PHE A 324 27.82 -1.65 -0.15
CA PHE A 324 27.60 -0.93 1.11
C PHE A 324 28.83 -0.90 2.02
N VAL A 325 29.77 -1.83 1.91
CA VAL A 325 30.99 -1.84 2.76
C VAL A 325 31.75 -0.52 2.72
N ARG A 326 31.87 0.12 1.56
CA ARG A 326 32.52 1.44 1.41
C ARG A 326 31.72 2.58 2.03
N LEU A 327 30.41 2.41 2.15
CA LEU A 327 29.48 3.44 2.56
C LEU A 327 29.20 3.42 4.07
N VAL A 328 29.07 2.24 4.69
CA VAL A 328 28.72 2.08 6.11
C VAL A 328 29.77 1.36 6.95
N GLY A 329 30.86 0.93 6.33
CA GLY A 329 31.93 0.20 7.00
C GLY A 329 31.40 -1.14 7.55
N LYS A 330 31.49 -1.31 8.88
CA LYS A 330 31.10 -2.54 9.58
C LYS A 330 29.65 -2.54 10.10
N THR A 331 28.88 -1.49 9.80
CA THR A 331 27.49 -1.40 10.29
C THR A 331 26.59 -2.29 9.45
N PRO A 332 25.90 -3.30 10.04
CA PRO A 332 25.00 -4.17 9.28
C PRO A 332 23.83 -3.40 8.68
N ILE A 333 23.40 -3.76 7.48
CA ILE A 333 22.29 -3.08 6.80
C ILE A 333 20.99 -3.20 7.61
N GLU A 334 20.77 -4.29 8.32
CA GLU A 334 19.61 -4.51 9.19
C GLU A 334 19.50 -3.49 10.34
N THR A 335 20.64 -2.92 10.76
CA THR A 335 20.67 -1.84 11.75
C THR A 335 20.22 -0.54 11.12
N LEU A 336 20.73 -0.22 9.93
CA LEU A 336 20.37 0.98 9.20
C LEU A 336 18.90 0.96 8.77
N ILE A 337 18.35 -0.20 8.39
CA ILE A 337 16.93 -0.34 8.06
C ILE A 337 16.05 0.02 9.24
N ARG A 338 16.38 -0.46 10.44
CA ARG A 338 15.66 -0.10 11.66
C ARG A 338 15.71 1.41 11.86
N ASP A 339 16.88 2.01 11.71
CA ASP A 339 17.06 3.44 11.94
C ASP A 339 16.34 4.28 10.85
N MET A 340 16.42 3.90 9.58
CA MET A 340 15.68 4.51 8.48
C MET A 340 14.16 4.44 8.68
N LEU A 341 13.66 3.31 9.20
CA LEU A 341 12.24 3.15 9.50
C LEU A 341 11.80 4.09 10.64
N LEU A 342 12.59 4.19 11.70
CA LEU A 342 12.27 4.96 12.91
C LEU A 342 12.53 6.47 12.77
N SER A 343 13.52 6.88 11.97
CA SER A 343 14.01 8.27 11.92
C SER A 343 13.16 9.21 11.05
N GLY A 344 12.21 8.70 10.28
CA GLY A 344 11.51 9.51 9.28
C GLY A 344 12.37 9.77 8.03
N SER A 345 11.86 10.56 7.07
CA SER A 345 12.47 10.86 5.75
C SER A 345 13.80 11.64 5.79
N SER A 346 14.47 11.71 6.95
CA SER A 346 15.69 12.48 7.21
C SER A 346 16.83 11.56 7.64
N PHE A 347 17.07 10.46 6.90
CA PHE A 347 18.24 9.63 7.14
C PHE A 347 19.45 10.19 6.38
N ASN A 348 20.38 10.80 7.12
CA ASN A 348 21.67 11.21 6.59
C ASN A 348 22.65 10.05 6.69
N TRP A 349 23.17 9.62 5.55
CA TRP A 349 24.21 8.61 5.52
C TRP A 349 25.47 9.14 6.22
N PRO A 350 26.13 8.36 7.10
CA PRO A 350 27.22 8.85 7.96
C PRO A 350 28.44 9.43 7.20
N TYR A 351 28.52 9.25 5.87
CA TYR A 351 29.65 9.69 5.05
C TYR A 351 29.28 10.40 3.73
N MET A 352 28.00 10.71 3.48
CA MET A 352 27.63 11.50 2.29
C MET A 352 27.59 12.99 2.65
N SER A 353 28.73 13.66 2.53
CA SER A 353 28.76 15.12 2.49
C SER A 353 28.03 15.59 1.24
N ILE A 354 26.90 16.26 1.42
CA ILE A 354 26.19 17.01 0.38
C ILE A 354 27.18 18.07 -0.13
N GLN A 355 27.67 17.90 -1.36
CA GLN A 355 28.25 18.98 -2.15
C GLN A 355 27.26 19.41 -3.22
#